data_AF-A0A919ANV5-F1
#
_entry.id   AF-A0A919ANV5-F1
#
_cell.length_a   1.000
_cell.length_b   1.000
_cell.length_c   1.000
_cell.angle_alpha   90.00
_cell.angle_beta   90.00
_cell.angle_gamma   90.00
#
_symmetry.space_group_name_H-M   'P 1'
#
loop_
_entity.id
_entity.type
_entity.pdbx_description
1 polymer ?
#
loop_
_entity_poly.entity_id
_entity_poly.type
_entity_poly.pdbx_seq_one_letter_code
_entity_poly.pdbx_strand_id
1 'polypeptide(L)' 'MSAASNRSKADQDPTTWLPPAVGYRCTYVTDWVADKTRWGLSIDAGEQAALAESLRRCPDSPITVTLAR' A
#
# COMPACT_ATOMS: atom_id res chain seq x y z
N MET A 1 1.64 18.65 -10.78
CA MET A 1 0.98 18.15 -9.54
C MET A 1 1.29 16.66 -9.45
N SER A 2 1.92 16.04 -8.44
CA SER A 2 2.41 16.52 -7.15
C SER A 2 3.32 15.43 -6.54
N ALA A 3 4.64 15.48 -6.74
CA ALA A 3 5.57 14.61 -5.98
C ALA A 3 5.60 14.96 -4.48
N ALA A 4 5.19 16.19 -4.12
CA ALA A 4 5.16 16.68 -2.75
C ALA A 4 4.07 16.00 -1.90
N SER A 5 2.90 15.66 -2.47
CA SER A 5 1.82 15.02 -1.72
C SER A 5 2.12 13.56 -1.35
N ASN A 6 3.01 12.89 -2.10
CA ASN A 6 3.48 11.55 -1.74
C ASN A 6 4.47 11.56 -0.57
N ARG A 7 5.18 12.66 -0.31
CA ARG A 7 6.18 12.68 0.78
C ARG A 7 5.53 12.68 2.18
N SER A 8 4.41 13.37 2.36
CA SER A 8 3.66 13.31 3.62
C SER A 8 2.92 11.99 3.83
N LYS A 9 2.61 11.25 2.75
CA LYS A 9 2.11 9.86 2.85
C LYS A 9 3.25 8.85 3.05
N ALA A 10 4.46 9.15 2.56
CA ALA A 10 5.64 8.27 2.74
C ALA A 10 5.99 8.08 4.22
N ASP A 11 5.81 9.10 5.07
CA ASP A 11 6.00 8.96 6.52
C ASP A 11 5.02 7.96 7.17
N GLN A 12 3.93 7.61 6.47
CA GLN A 12 2.92 6.63 6.88
C GLN A 12 2.85 5.45 5.92
N ASP A 13 3.94 5.16 5.20
CA ASP A 13 3.99 4.02 4.29
C ASP A 13 4.07 2.69 5.08
N PRO A 14 3.83 1.54 4.42
CA PRO A 14 3.91 0.23 5.06
C PRO A 14 5.32 -0.12 5.56
N THR A 15 6.35 0.66 5.22
CA THR A 15 7.74 0.45 5.67
C THR A 15 7.96 1.05 7.05
N THR A 16 7.34 2.20 7.34
CA THR A 16 7.49 2.91 8.61
C THR A 16 6.41 2.53 9.61
N TRP A 17 5.20 2.20 9.13
CA TRP A 17 4.07 1.95 10.01
C TRP A 17 3.13 0.86 9.48
N LEU A 18 2.72 -0.03 10.38
CA LEU A 18 1.66 -1.00 10.14
C LEU A 18 0.66 -0.99 11.30
N PRO A 19 -0.63 -1.24 11.03
CA PRO A 19 -1.63 -1.35 12.08
C PRO A 19 -1.25 -2.42 13.13
N PRO A 20 -1.45 -2.15 14.44
CA PRO A 20 -1.20 -3.14 15.48
C PRO A 20 -2.16 -4.33 15.37
N ALA A 21 -3.36 -4.12 14.82
CA ALA A 21 -4.33 -5.16 14.56
C ALA A 21 -3.90 -6.06 13.38
N VAL A 22 -3.40 -7.26 13.69
CA VAL A 22 -2.88 -8.21 12.70
C VAL A 22 -3.92 -8.56 11.63
N GLY A 23 -5.20 -8.73 12.02
CA GLY A 23 -6.29 -9.01 11.07
C GLY A 23 -6.56 -7.86 10.09
N TYR A 24 -6.20 -6.62 10.45
CA TYR A 24 -6.37 -5.44 9.60
C TYR A 24 -5.14 -5.13 8.75
N ARG A 25 -3.97 -5.72 9.05
CA ARG A 25 -2.74 -5.48 8.27
C ARG A 25 -2.91 -5.86 6.81
N CYS A 26 -3.58 -6.98 6.53
CA CYS A 26 -3.82 -7.45 5.17
C CYS A 26 -4.70 -6.49 4.38
N THR A 27 -5.79 -6.03 4.99
CA THR A 27 -6.65 -4.99 4.40
C THR A 27 -5.84 -3.73 4.12
N TYR A 28 -5.07 -3.26 5.09
CA TYR A 28 -4.27 -2.04 4.96
C TYR A 28 -3.25 -2.08 3.81
N VAL A 29 -2.44 -3.15 3.72
CA VAL A 29 -1.43 -3.27 2.64
C VAL A 29 -2.08 -3.47 1.28
N THR A 30 -3.24 -4.11 1.25
CA THR A 30 -4.02 -4.31 0.03
C THR A 30 -4.62 -2.99 -0.47
N ASP A 31 -5.21 -2.22 0.44
CA ASP A 31 -5.75 -0.89 0.15
C ASP A 31 -4.66 0.07 -0.31
N TRP A 32 -3.46 -0.03 0.26
CA TRP A 32 -2.30 0.76 -0.18
C TRP A 32 -1.94 0.49 -1.65
N VAL A 33 -1.88 -0.78 -2.05
CA VAL A 33 -1.63 -1.17 -3.45
C VAL A 33 -2.78 -0.73 -4.34
N ALA A 34 -4.02 -0.90 -3.89
CA ALA A 34 -5.22 -0.50 -4.62
C ALA A 34 -5.25 1.01 -4.86
N ASP A 35 -4.95 1.82 -3.86
CA ASP A 35 -4.87 3.28 -3.96
C ASP A 35 -3.79 3.70 -4.95
N LYS A 36 -2.57 3.18 -4.79
CA LYS A 36 -1.48 3.54 -5.71
C LYS A 36 -1.80 3.14 -7.15
N THR A 37 -2.39 1.96 -7.34
CA THR A 37 -2.83 1.50 -8.66
C THR A 37 -3.93 2.40 -9.21
N ARG A 38 -4.94 2.72 -8.40
CA ARG A 38 -6.06 3.60 -8.76
C ARG A 38 -5.58 4.95 -9.27
N TRP A 39 -4.59 5.54 -8.60
CA TRP A 39 -4.06 6.86 -8.93
C TRP A 39 -2.85 6.82 -9.89
N GLY A 40 -2.40 5.63 -10.32
CA GLY A 40 -1.20 5.48 -11.16
C GLY A 40 0.09 5.95 -10.48
N LEU A 41 0.18 5.82 -9.16
CA LEU A 41 1.34 6.22 -8.37
C LEU A 41 2.38 5.10 -8.33
N SER A 42 3.66 5.50 -8.39
CA SER A 42 4.76 4.56 -8.25
C SER A 42 4.93 4.04 -6.82
N ILE A 43 5.35 2.78 -6.71
CA ILE A 43 5.83 2.15 -5.48
C ILE A 43 7.36 2.15 -5.54
N ASP A 44 8.02 2.56 -4.46
CA ASP A 44 9.47 2.45 -4.35
C ASP A 44 9.91 1.06 -3.85
N ALA A 45 11.22 0.81 -3.90
CA ALA A 45 11.76 -0.51 -3.56
C ALA A 45 11.53 -0.89 -2.07
N GLY A 46 11.52 0.08 -1.15
CA GLY A 46 11.30 -0.17 0.26
C GLY A 46 9.84 -0.56 0.52
N GLU A 47 8.92 0.21 -0.05
CA GLU A 47 7.49 -0.08 0.00
C GLU A 47 7.17 -1.43 -0.62
N GLN A 48 7.75 -1.75 -1.78
CA GLN A 48 7.55 -3.04 -2.44
C GLN A 48 7.99 -4.20 -1.53
N ALA A 49 9.14 -4.08 -0.86
CA ALA A 49 9.63 -5.10 0.05
C ALA A 49 8.71 -5.28 1.26
N ALA A 50 8.29 -4.18 1.90
CA ALA A 50 7.39 -4.23 3.06
C ALA A 50 6.00 -4.79 2.71
N LEU A 51 5.46 -4.41 1.55
CA LEU A 51 4.20 -4.94 1.02
C LEU A 51 4.34 -6.43 0.73
N ALA A 52 5.38 -6.87 0.03
CA ALA A 52 5.60 -8.27 -0.28
C ALA A 52 5.73 -9.14 0.99
N GLU A 53 6.48 -8.67 1.99
CA GLU A 53 6.65 -9.37 3.26
C GLU A 53 5.36 -9.44 4.07
N SER A 54 4.53 -8.40 4.01
CA SER A 54 3.23 -8.38 4.68
C SER A 54 2.22 -9.28 3.97
N LEU A 55 2.16 -9.22 2.64
CA LEU A 55 1.24 -10.00 1.81
C LEU A 55 1.52 -11.50 1.89
N ARG A 56 2.76 -11.94 2.16
CA ARG A 56 3.08 -13.36 2.41
C ARG A 56 2.31 -13.98 3.58
N ARG A 57 1.83 -13.15 4.51
CA ARG A 57 1.03 -13.57 5.68
C ARG A 57 -0.46 -13.36 5.47
N CYS A 58 -0.85 -12.90 4.28
CA CYS A 58 -2.23 -12.59 3.93
C CYS A 58 -2.82 -13.65 3.00
N PRO A 59 -4.14 -13.86 3.03
CA PRO A 59 -4.80 -14.69 2.05
C PRO A 59 -4.68 -14.06 0.65
N ASP A 60 -4.47 -14.90 -0.36
CA ASP A 60 -4.48 -14.50 -1.78
C ASP A 60 -5.92 -14.13 -2.20
N SER A 61 -6.30 -12.88 -1.95
CA SER A 61 -7.59 -12.34 -2.31
C SER A 61 -7.47 -11.44 -3.55
N PRO A 62 -8.30 -11.62 -4.58
CA PRO A 62 -8.35 -10.70 -5.70
C PRO A 62 -8.84 -9.33 -5.23
N ILE A 63 -8.21 -8.27 -5.74
CA ILE A 63 -8.58 -6.89 -5.41
C ILE A 63 -9.15 -6.23 -6.66
N THR A 64 -10.29 -5.59 -6.51
CA THR A 64 -10.93 -4.85 -7.60
C THR A 64 -10.55 -3.38 -7.46
N VAL A 65 -9.76 -2.88 -8.40
CA VAL A 65 -9.31 -1.49 -8.42
C VAL A 65 -9.92 -0.77 -9.61
N THR A 66 -10.75 0.23 -9.34
CA THR A 66 -11.23 1.15 -10.38
C THR A 66 -10.22 2.29 -10.51
N LEU A 67 -9.57 2.42 -11.67
CA LEU A 67 -8.64 3.51 -11.94
C LEU A 67 -9.37 4.86 -11.86
N ALA A 68 -8.74 5.83 -11.20
CA ALA A 68 -9.20 7.21 -11.16
C ALA A 68 -8.92 7.84 -12.54
N ARG A 69 -9.84 7.64 -13.47
CA ARG A 69 -9.95 8.41 -14.72
C ARG A 69 -11.07 9.43 -14.57
#